data_AF-A0A6I5A223-F1
#
_entry.id   AF-A0A6I5A223-F1
#
_cell.length_a   1.000
_cell.length_b   1.000
_cell.length_c   1.000
_cell.angle_alpha   90.00
_cell.angle_beta   90.00
_cell.angle_gamma   90.00
#
_symmetry.space_group_name_H-M   'P 1'
#
loop_
_entity.id
_entity.type
_entity.pdbx_description
1 polymer ?
#
loop_
_entity_poly.entity_id
_entity_poly.type
_entity_poly.pdbx_seq_one_letter_code
_entity_poly.pdbx_strand_id
1 'polypeptide(L)'
;MKQLKRICVTIIAMTLLLPSLAFADGKTADKASAANTSAADFRSQLDQLLSEHFVLAVTYMMKAYEDAPDADQVYEKLDQNAQDMAPAIASIYGEEAASTFEEIFRGHNDYSNNFVKAAKNGDQKARKKAEQEVKEFVNEFGMFVAKATNGNLSEKAAKKVIQTHEQDVVNTFDYYVNQEYQKAYESFRTGFHRMFDISKALSTAVTKQMPQKFNQTMANAPAADLRSSLNALASEHFALATLEMQKGYNQAEDYDFVTWVENQHTEEFKSAIKNLYGEEAASMFEKVWQQDHINAQTNIVTATLEEDQETRQEAEKSLKMFADNFGAFLAKATDGNMPKDAASEAIWMHEEDILETYDHYVSGDYEKTYNSFRDGYAFMFGIGEKLGSAIVTQMPDKFEAEAMPNTMPDTGMGGASAQSHSISTLLWITFGMLALGSAGFLYRKKSLQ
;
A
#
# COMPACT_ATOMS: atom_id res chain seq x y z
N MET A 1 -13.81 27.93 31.75
CA MET A 1 -12.60 27.47 31.02
C MET A 1 -12.18 26.02 31.31
N LYS A 2 -12.29 25.49 32.54
CA LYS A 2 -11.96 24.07 32.82
C LYS A 2 -13.01 23.03 32.36
N GLN A 3 -14.29 23.42 32.27
CA GLN A 3 -15.38 22.55 31.81
C GLN A 3 -15.42 22.42 30.26
N LEU A 4 -15.04 23.48 29.51
CA LEU A 4 -14.98 23.45 28.04
C LEU A 4 -13.88 22.51 27.51
N LYS A 5 -12.71 22.45 28.18
CA LYS A 5 -11.63 21.54 27.80
C LYS A 5 -11.98 20.06 28.01
N ARG A 6 -12.87 19.74 28.96
CA ARG A 6 -13.35 18.35 29.14
C ARG A 6 -14.36 17.94 28.07
N ILE A 7 -15.16 18.88 27.57
CA ILE A 7 -16.13 18.61 26.49
C ILE A 7 -15.40 18.38 25.15
N CYS A 8 -14.35 19.16 24.84
CA CYS A 8 -13.56 18.94 23.61
C CYS A 8 -12.74 17.63 23.64
N VAL A 9 -12.20 17.22 24.79
CA VAL A 9 -11.44 15.96 24.91
C VAL A 9 -12.36 14.72 24.83
N THR A 10 -13.65 14.86 25.18
CA THR A 10 -14.61 13.75 25.08
C THR A 10 -15.16 13.58 23.66
N ILE A 11 -15.18 14.64 22.84
CA ILE A 11 -15.59 14.57 21.43
C ILE A 11 -14.49 13.96 20.55
N ILE A 12 -13.21 14.26 20.83
CA ILE A 12 -12.05 13.64 20.13
C ILE A 12 -11.91 12.14 20.47
N ALA A 13 -12.30 11.73 21.68
CA ALA A 13 -12.31 10.32 22.09
C ALA A 13 -13.46 9.50 21.47
N MET A 14 -14.50 10.13 20.90
CA MET A 14 -15.57 9.42 20.17
C MET A 14 -15.28 9.28 18.67
N THR A 15 -14.40 10.10 18.09
CA THR A 15 -13.94 9.94 16.69
C THR A 15 -12.92 8.81 16.51
N LEU A 16 -12.20 8.41 17.58
CA LEU A 16 -11.24 7.29 17.57
C LEU A 16 -11.91 5.89 17.70
N LEU A 17 -13.25 5.84 17.69
CA LEU A 17 -14.04 4.60 17.68
C LEU A 17 -15.04 4.57 16.52
N LEU A 18 -14.80 5.36 15.47
CA LEU A 18 -15.51 5.16 14.21
C LEU A 18 -14.98 3.85 13.61
N PRO A 19 -15.82 2.83 13.38
CA PRO A 19 -15.54 1.90 12.30
C PRO A 19 -15.23 2.74 11.07
N SER A 20 -14.30 2.30 10.23
CA SER A 20 -14.24 2.71 8.82
C SER A 20 -15.65 2.99 8.34
N LEU A 21 -15.88 4.14 7.69
CA LEU A 21 -17.19 4.49 7.13
C LEU A 21 -17.61 3.38 6.17
N ALA A 22 -18.25 2.36 6.74
CA ALA A 22 -18.95 1.33 6.02
C ALA A 22 -20.12 2.07 5.42
N PHE A 23 -20.05 2.24 4.10
CA PHE A 23 -21.20 2.56 3.27
C PHE A 23 -22.31 1.56 3.64
N ALA A 24 -23.19 1.97 4.54
CA ALA A 24 -24.33 1.19 4.96
C ALA A 24 -25.38 1.34 3.86
N ASP A 25 -25.28 0.50 2.83
CA ASP A 25 -26.39 0.28 1.92
C ASP A 25 -27.17 -0.97 2.33
N GLY A 26 -28.48 -0.83 2.32
CA GLY A 26 -29.40 -1.72 3.01
C GLY A 26 -29.55 -3.11 2.38
N LYS A 27 -29.65 -4.11 3.27
CA LYS A 27 -30.28 -5.43 3.07
C LYS A 27 -29.55 -6.46 2.20
N THR A 28 -28.36 -6.85 2.64
CA THR A 28 -27.99 -8.26 2.82
C THR A 28 -27.21 -8.36 4.12
N ALA A 29 -27.55 -9.32 4.98
CA ALA A 29 -26.60 -9.72 6.00
C ALA A 29 -25.49 -10.44 5.24
N ASP A 30 -24.48 -9.68 4.82
CA ASP A 30 -23.35 -10.20 4.05
C ASP A 30 -22.75 -11.34 4.86
N LYS A 31 -22.73 -12.54 4.26
CA LYS A 31 -21.75 -13.52 4.69
C LYS A 31 -20.40 -12.82 4.52
N ALA A 32 -19.71 -12.55 5.63
CA ALA A 32 -18.37 -11.97 5.57
C ALA A 32 -17.55 -12.77 4.56
N SER A 33 -17.15 -12.11 3.46
CA SER A 33 -16.34 -12.72 2.41
C SER A 33 -15.08 -13.32 3.04
N ALA A 34 -14.54 -14.40 2.48
CA ALA A 34 -13.27 -14.96 2.97
C ALA A 34 -12.10 -13.95 2.86
N ALA A 35 -12.25 -12.90 2.05
CA ALA A 35 -11.30 -11.77 1.97
C ALA A 35 -11.39 -10.80 3.17
N ASN A 36 -12.48 -10.83 3.94
CA ASN A 36 -12.81 -9.87 5.01
C ASN A 36 -12.96 -10.60 6.35
N THR A 37 -12.05 -11.52 6.62
CA THR A 37 -11.91 -12.11 7.95
C THR A 37 -11.16 -11.17 8.87
N SER A 38 -11.34 -11.29 10.19
CA SER A 38 -10.58 -10.49 11.17
C SER A 38 -9.06 -10.59 10.99
N ALA A 39 -8.55 -11.74 10.51
CA ALA A 39 -7.13 -11.90 10.20
C ALA A 39 -6.72 -11.14 8.93
N ALA A 40 -7.57 -11.13 7.91
CA ALA A 40 -7.35 -10.37 6.68
C ALA A 40 -7.44 -8.86 6.93
N ASP A 41 -8.38 -8.40 7.76
CA ASP A 41 -8.50 -7.00 8.18
C ASP A 41 -7.25 -6.54 8.94
N PHE A 42 -6.78 -7.35 9.89
CA PHE A 42 -5.55 -7.03 10.62
C PHE A 42 -4.33 -6.96 9.71
N ARG A 43 -4.20 -7.88 8.75
CA ARG A 43 -3.15 -7.79 7.73
C ARG A 43 -3.29 -6.55 6.88
N SER A 44 -4.50 -6.22 6.42
CA SER A 44 -4.77 -5.02 5.61
C SER A 44 -4.41 -3.74 6.35
N GLN A 45 -4.66 -3.68 7.67
CA GLN A 45 -4.25 -2.55 8.51
C GLN A 45 -2.73 -2.41 8.59
N LEU A 46 -2.01 -3.52 8.74
CA LEU A 46 -0.54 -3.50 8.72
C LEU A 46 0.02 -3.15 7.34
N ASP A 47 -0.56 -3.71 6.27
CA ASP A 47 -0.22 -3.39 4.88
C ASP A 47 -0.31 -1.88 4.67
N GLN A 48 -1.41 -1.24 5.10
CA GLN A 48 -1.61 0.21 4.98
C GLN A 48 -0.55 1.00 5.74
N LEU A 49 -0.44 0.78 7.05
CA LEU A 49 0.39 1.62 7.89
C LEU A 49 1.88 1.50 7.52
N LEU A 50 2.36 0.27 7.26
CA LEU A 50 3.78 0.04 6.94
C LEU A 50 4.14 0.51 5.54
N SER A 51 3.27 0.31 4.55
CA SER A 51 3.53 0.81 3.19
C SER A 51 3.49 2.34 3.13
N GLU A 52 2.51 2.98 3.80
CA GLU A 52 2.45 4.43 3.94
C GLU A 52 3.71 4.98 4.62
N HIS A 53 4.18 4.32 5.68
CA HIS A 53 5.42 4.69 6.38
C HIS A 53 6.62 4.75 5.42
N PHE A 54 6.78 3.71 4.60
CA PHE A 54 7.86 3.66 3.61
C PHE A 54 7.76 4.82 2.61
N VAL A 55 6.55 5.09 2.08
CA VAL A 55 6.32 6.19 1.12
C VAL A 55 6.65 7.55 1.76
N LEU A 56 6.19 7.81 2.98
CA LEU A 56 6.45 9.06 3.70
C LEU A 56 7.94 9.22 4.03
N ALA A 57 8.63 8.15 4.42
CA ALA A 57 10.04 8.20 4.78
C ALA A 57 10.92 8.57 3.59
N VAL A 58 10.78 7.86 2.46
CA VAL A 58 11.57 8.15 1.25
C VAL A 58 11.20 9.52 0.66
N THR A 59 9.92 9.89 0.68
CA THR A 59 9.45 11.21 0.22
C THR A 59 10.04 12.33 1.06
N TYR A 60 10.06 12.19 2.39
CA TYR A 60 10.71 13.14 3.28
C TYR A 60 12.20 13.27 2.97
N MET A 61 12.91 12.16 2.82
CA MET A 61 14.35 12.18 2.55
C MET A 61 14.67 12.89 1.23
N MET A 62 13.91 12.62 0.16
CA MET A 62 14.06 13.31 -1.13
C MET A 62 13.78 14.81 -0.98
N LYS A 63 12.62 15.18 -0.44
CA LYS A 63 12.21 16.59 -0.28
C LYS A 63 13.15 17.39 0.63
N ALA A 64 13.59 16.81 1.74
CA ALA A 64 14.53 17.46 2.65
C ALA A 64 15.93 17.63 2.04
N TYR A 65 16.36 16.70 1.16
CA TYR A 65 17.60 16.85 0.42
C TYR A 65 17.53 18.02 -0.57
N GLU A 66 16.39 18.18 -1.24
CA GLU A 66 16.10 19.24 -2.21
C GLU A 66 15.78 20.61 -1.59
N ASP A 67 15.73 20.73 -0.26
CA ASP A 67 15.20 21.92 0.43
C ASP A 67 13.77 22.27 -0.01
N ALA A 68 12.97 21.26 -0.35
CA ALA A 68 11.58 21.45 -0.76
C ALA A 68 10.77 22.07 0.39
N PRO A 69 9.90 23.06 0.10
CA PRO A 69 9.22 23.87 1.12
C PRO A 69 8.21 23.08 1.96
N ASP A 70 7.92 21.86 1.55
CA ASP A 70 6.91 20.97 2.14
C ASP A 70 7.52 19.78 2.89
N ALA A 71 8.86 19.72 3.01
CA ALA A 71 9.57 18.63 3.67
C ALA A 71 9.15 18.45 5.15
N ASP A 72 8.91 19.54 5.87
CA ASP A 72 8.49 19.50 7.28
C ASP A 72 7.09 18.89 7.44
N GLN A 73 6.16 19.18 6.54
CA GLN A 73 4.81 18.59 6.57
C GLN A 73 4.84 17.08 6.27
N VAL A 74 5.75 16.62 5.40
CA VAL A 74 5.95 15.19 5.15
C VAL A 74 6.47 14.50 6.42
N TYR A 75 7.45 15.11 7.10
CA TYR A 75 8.00 14.57 8.34
C TYR A 75 6.96 14.51 9.46
N GLU A 76 6.11 15.53 9.57
CA GLU A 76 4.99 15.51 10.52
C GLU A 76 4.06 14.33 10.26
N LYS A 77 3.74 14.04 8.99
CA LYS A 77 2.94 12.86 8.63
C LYS A 77 3.66 11.54 8.86
N LEU A 78 4.97 11.48 8.64
CA LEU A 78 5.78 10.30 8.97
C LEU A 78 5.74 10.00 10.47
N ASP A 79 5.87 11.02 11.33
CA ASP A 79 5.75 10.86 12.78
C ASP A 79 4.31 10.49 13.19
N GLN A 80 3.29 11.11 12.58
CA GLN A 80 1.89 10.76 12.84
C GLN A 80 1.60 9.31 12.44
N ASN A 81 2.07 8.83 11.29
CA ASN A 81 1.93 7.44 10.87
C ASN A 81 2.56 6.46 11.89
N ALA A 82 3.73 6.78 12.45
CA ALA A 82 4.34 5.98 13.50
C ALA A 82 3.48 5.92 14.78
N GLN A 83 2.82 7.01 15.14
CA GLN A 83 1.84 7.03 16.25
C GLN A 83 0.58 6.23 15.92
N ASP A 84 0.10 6.29 14.68
CA ASP A 84 -1.11 5.60 14.22
C ASP A 84 -0.95 4.06 14.21
N MET A 85 0.29 3.55 14.26
CA MET A 85 0.58 2.13 14.45
C MET A 85 0.39 1.66 15.90
N ALA A 86 0.53 2.52 16.90
CA ALA A 86 0.43 2.13 18.30
C ALA A 86 -0.95 1.53 18.66
N PRO A 87 -2.10 2.08 18.21
CA PRO A 87 -3.41 1.45 18.40
C PRO A 87 -3.52 0.03 17.85
N ALA A 88 -2.93 -0.25 16.68
CA ALA A 88 -2.93 -1.59 16.09
C ALA A 88 -2.18 -2.59 16.99
N ILE A 89 -1.03 -2.18 17.54
CA ILE A 89 -0.26 -2.98 18.51
C ILE A 89 -1.00 -3.14 19.83
N ALA A 90 -1.61 -2.07 20.35
CA ALA A 90 -2.36 -2.08 21.62
C ALA A 90 -3.53 -3.08 21.58
N SER A 91 -4.22 -3.17 20.44
CA SER A 91 -5.34 -4.12 20.25
C SER A 91 -4.92 -5.59 20.44
N ILE A 92 -3.66 -5.91 20.14
CA ILE A 92 -3.11 -7.27 20.20
C ILE A 92 -2.42 -7.53 21.53
N TYR A 93 -1.47 -6.65 21.91
CA TYR A 93 -0.51 -6.85 22.99
C TYR A 93 -0.70 -5.91 24.20
N GLY A 94 -1.64 -4.98 24.14
CA GLY A 94 -1.94 -4.02 25.22
C GLY A 94 -1.07 -2.76 25.19
N GLU A 95 -1.47 -1.77 26.00
CA GLU A 95 -0.90 -0.41 26.01
C GLU A 95 0.60 -0.36 26.31
N GLU A 96 1.10 -1.23 27.19
CA GLU A 96 2.53 -1.25 27.54
C GLU A 96 3.41 -1.66 26.34
N ALA A 97 2.95 -2.66 25.58
CA ALA A 97 3.64 -3.09 24.37
C ALA A 97 3.53 -2.03 23.27
N ALA A 98 2.38 -1.36 23.16
CA ALA A 98 2.19 -0.26 22.21
C ALA A 98 3.08 0.95 22.52
N SER A 99 3.21 1.34 23.80
CA SER A 99 4.11 2.41 24.22
C SER A 99 5.58 2.06 23.98
N THR A 100 5.98 0.80 24.21
CA THR A 100 7.35 0.35 23.91
C THR A 100 7.61 0.34 22.40
N PHE A 101 6.63 -0.13 21.61
CA PHE A 101 6.70 -0.06 20.15
C PHE A 101 6.86 1.39 19.68
N GLU A 102 6.04 2.31 20.17
CA GLU A 102 6.06 3.71 19.79
C GLU A 102 7.42 4.36 20.11
N GLU A 103 7.98 4.11 21.29
CA GLU A 103 9.31 4.62 21.67
C GLU A 103 10.40 4.18 20.69
N ILE A 104 10.44 2.88 20.36
CA ILE A 104 11.45 2.30 19.44
C ILE A 104 11.23 2.81 18.00
N PHE A 105 9.99 2.79 17.53
CA PHE A 105 9.64 3.06 16.13
C PHE A 105 9.62 4.56 15.82
N ARG A 106 9.21 5.43 16.74
CA ARG A 106 9.35 6.88 16.50
C ARG A 106 10.80 7.32 16.53
N GLY A 107 11.61 6.73 17.41
CA GLY A 107 13.04 7.04 17.49
C GLY A 107 13.81 6.73 16.21
N HIS A 108 13.36 5.76 15.39
CA HIS A 108 14.03 5.41 14.14
C HIS A 108 13.86 6.49 13.06
N ASN A 109 12.76 7.25 13.08
CA ASN A 109 12.52 8.33 12.10
C ASN A 109 13.63 9.40 12.10
N ASP A 110 14.34 9.56 13.23
CA ASP A 110 15.41 10.55 13.38
C ASP A 110 16.61 10.28 12.47
N TYR A 111 16.93 9.03 12.14
CA TYR A 111 18.08 8.74 11.29
C TYR A 111 17.86 9.22 9.85
N SER A 112 16.61 9.34 9.38
CA SER A 112 16.29 9.85 8.03
C SER A 112 16.85 11.25 7.84
N ASN A 113 16.65 12.12 8.84
CA ASN A 113 17.23 13.47 8.86
C ASN A 113 18.77 13.43 8.96
N ASN A 114 19.33 12.48 9.69
CA ASN A 114 20.79 12.32 9.81
C ASN A 114 21.43 11.90 8.46
N PHE A 115 20.79 11.01 7.71
CA PHE A 115 21.22 10.65 6.35
C PHE A 115 21.16 11.83 5.39
N VAL A 116 20.06 12.59 5.41
CA VAL A 116 19.91 13.80 4.58
C VAL A 116 21.01 14.81 4.90
N LYS A 117 21.21 15.15 6.17
CA LYS A 117 22.28 16.08 6.61
C LYS A 117 23.67 15.57 6.21
N ALA A 118 23.93 14.28 6.33
CA ALA A 118 25.22 13.69 5.95
C ALA A 118 25.45 13.82 4.43
N ALA A 119 24.44 13.53 3.62
CA ALA A 119 24.52 13.63 2.16
C ALA A 119 24.76 15.07 1.70
N LYS A 120 23.99 16.05 2.22
CA LYS A 120 24.12 17.47 1.86
C LYS A 120 25.50 18.05 2.17
N ASN A 121 26.11 17.60 3.28
CA ASN A 121 27.40 18.11 3.73
C ASN A 121 28.59 17.26 3.25
N GLY A 122 28.36 16.16 2.54
CA GLY A 122 29.40 15.18 2.23
C GLY A 122 30.07 14.57 3.47
N ASP A 123 29.38 14.56 4.62
CA ASP A 123 29.94 14.16 5.90
C ASP A 123 29.88 12.64 6.10
N GLN A 124 30.96 11.97 5.71
CA GLN A 124 31.13 10.53 5.87
C GLN A 124 31.13 10.06 7.33
N LYS A 125 31.47 10.93 8.29
CA LYS A 125 31.42 10.56 9.72
C LYS A 125 29.98 10.61 10.22
N ALA A 126 29.21 11.63 9.85
CA ALA A 126 27.78 11.70 10.14
C ALA A 126 27.03 10.53 9.50
N ARG A 127 27.36 10.18 8.25
CA ARG A 127 26.79 9.01 7.55
C ARG A 127 27.00 7.72 8.34
N LYS A 128 28.24 7.43 8.75
CA LYS A 128 28.57 6.25 9.57
C LYS A 128 27.85 6.22 10.91
N LYS A 129 27.54 7.39 11.48
CA LYS A 129 26.76 7.49 12.72
C LYS A 129 25.29 7.10 12.46
N ALA A 130 24.68 7.62 11.40
CA ALA A 130 23.32 7.24 11.02
C ALA A 130 23.22 5.72 10.73
N GLU A 131 24.19 5.14 10.02
CA GLU A 131 24.26 3.69 9.78
C GLU A 131 24.41 2.86 11.08
N GLN A 132 25.00 3.44 12.12
CA GLN A 132 25.10 2.79 13.42
C GLN A 132 23.77 2.87 14.19
N GLU A 133 23.08 4.01 14.13
CA GLU A 133 21.73 4.19 14.69
C GLU A 133 20.73 3.20 14.05
N VAL A 134 20.79 2.99 12.73
CA VAL A 134 20.00 1.97 12.02
C VAL A 134 20.29 0.56 12.55
N LYS A 135 21.56 0.20 12.79
CA LYS A 135 21.92 -1.13 13.34
C LYS A 135 21.40 -1.32 14.76
N GLU A 136 21.37 -0.27 15.55
CA GLU A 136 20.81 -0.29 16.91
C GLU A 136 19.30 -0.52 16.85
N PHE A 137 18.58 0.23 16.00
CA PHE A 137 17.16 0.02 15.73
C PHE A 137 16.84 -1.40 15.26
N VAL A 138 17.55 -1.91 14.25
CA VAL A 138 17.39 -3.29 13.76
C VAL A 138 17.51 -4.29 14.91
N ASN A 139 18.49 -4.09 15.79
CA ASN A 139 18.72 -5.00 16.91
C ASN A 139 17.59 -4.94 17.95
N GLU A 140 17.21 -3.74 18.36
CA GLU A 140 16.19 -3.49 19.37
C GLU A 140 14.80 -3.90 18.88
N PHE A 141 14.40 -3.44 17.70
CA PHE A 141 13.11 -3.75 17.11
C PHE A 141 12.98 -5.24 16.77
N GLY A 142 14.04 -5.86 16.25
CA GLY A 142 14.06 -7.30 15.99
C GLY A 142 13.90 -8.15 17.26
N MET A 143 14.49 -7.73 18.38
CA MET A 143 14.28 -8.36 19.69
C MET A 143 12.87 -8.14 20.22
N PHE A 144 12.33 -6.92 20.07
CA PHE A 144 10.96 -6.58 20.45
C PHE A 144 9.95 -7.47 19.72
N VAL A 145 10.04 -7.58 18.40
CA VAL A 145 9.14 -8.42 17.58
C VAL A 145 9.23 -9.90 17.97
N ALA A 146 10.44 -10.42 18.17
CA ALA A 146 10.62 -11.82 18.58
C ALA A 146 10.00 -12.11 19.95
N LYS A 147 10.18 -11.18 20.90
CA LYS A 147 9.59 -11.27 22.24
C LYS A 147 8.06 -11.18 22.18
N ALA A 148 7.51 -10.19 21.47
CA ALA A 148 6.07 -9.97 21.36
C ALA A 148 5.36 -11.20 20.75
N THR A 149 5.94 -11.77 19.70
CA THR A 149 5.37 -12.93 19.00
C THR A 149 5.65 -14.28 19.69
N ASN A 150 6.21 -14.29 20.90
CA ASN A 150 6.65 -15.50 21.62
C ASN A 150 7.52 -16.43 20.75
N GLY A 151 8.37 -15.86 19.89
CA GLY A 151 9.24 -16.60 18.98
C GLY A 151 8.57 -17.17 17.73
N ASN A 152 7.28 -16.90 17.48
CA ASN A 152 6.64 -17.25 16.19
C ASN A 152 7.32 -16.55 15.00
N LEU A 153 7.93 -15.38 15.24
CA LEU A 153 8.98 -14.84 14.40
C LEU A 153 10.31 -14.92 15.17
N SER A 154 11.28 -15.63 14.61
CA SER A 154 12.61 -15.67 15.22
C SER A 154 13.27 -14.30 15.15
N GLU A 155 14.04 -13.95 16.19
CA GLU A 155 14.83 -12.70 16.23
C GLU A 155 15.72 -12.55 15.01
N LYS A 156 16.37 -13.63 14.57
CA LYS A 156 17.20 -13.64 13.36
C LYS A 156 16.41 -13.26 12.10
N ALA A 157 15.20 -13.79 11.94
CA ALA A 157 14.34 -13.48 10.79
C ALA A 157 13.84 -12.03 10.86
N ALA A 158 13.40 -11.58 12.03
CA ALA A 158 12.97 -10.20 12.27
C ALA A 158 14.09 -9.21 11.95
N LYS A 159 15.28 -9.38 12.53
CA LYS A 159 16.46 -8.52 12.26
C LYS A 159 16.81 -8.49 10.78
N LYS A 160 16.79 -9.64 10.10
CA LYS A 160 17.12 -9.72 8.68
C LYS A 160 16.13 -8.91 7.82
N VAL A 161 14.84 -9.04 8.07
CA VAL A 161 13.84 -8.36 7.23
C VAL A 161 13.82 -6.86 7.50
N ILE A 162 13.96 -6.43 8.76
CA ILE A 162 14.09 -5.02 9.13
C ILE A 162 15.35 -4.44 8.48
N GLN A 163 16.51 -5.10 8.60
CA GLN A 163 17.74 -4.65 7.95
C GLN A 163 17.61 -4.51 6.43
N THR A 164 16.85 -5.40 5.79
CA THR A 164 16.65 -5.33 4.34
C THR A 164 15.76 -4.14 3.97
N HIS A 165 14.68 -3.89 4.73
CA HIS A 165 13.85 -2.70 4.56
C HIS A 165 14.64 -1.40 4.73
N GLU A 166 15.43 -1.30 5.80
CA GLU A 166 16.31 -0.16 6.05
C GLU A 166 17.27 0.09 4.89
N GLN A 167 17.80 -0.99 4.30
CA GLN A 167 18.64 -0.89 3.11
C GLN A 167 17.86 -0.42 1.88
N ASP A 168 16.59 -0.80 1.71
CA ASP A 168 15.76 -0.30 0.60
C ASP A 168 15.50 1.20 0.73
N VAL A 169 15.23 1.71 1.95
CA VAL A 169 15.08 3.16 2.22
C VAL A 169 16.37 3.90 1.88
N VAL A 170 17.50 3.42 2.42
CA VAL A 170 18.82 4.03 2.19
C VAL A 170 19.24 3.96 0.72
N ASN A 171 18.99 2.83 0.03
CA ASN A 171 19.29 2.69 -1.40
C ASN A 171 18.46 3.65 -2.24
N THR A 172 17.16 3.75 -1.97
CA THR A 172 16.27 4.69 -2.67
C THR A 172 16.81 6.11 -2.56
N PHE A 173 17.17 6.53 -1.35
CA PHE A 173 17.75 7.85 -1.11
C PHE A 173 19.12 8.04 -1.76
N ASP A 174 20.04 7.08 -1.62
CA ASP A 174 21.38 7.17 -2.18
C ASP A 174 21.35 7.20 -3.71
N TYR A 175 20.50 6.39 -4.36
CA TYR A 175 20.31 6.44 -5.81
C TYR A 175 19.74 7.80 -6.24
N TYR A 176 18.79 8.33 -5.49
CA TYR A 176 18.21 9.65 -5.76
C TYR A 176 19.25 10.78 -5.69
N VAL A 177 20.01 10.83 -4.60
CA VAL A 177 21.10 11.81 -4.38
C VAL A 177 22.17 11.74 -5.47
N ASN A 178 22.45 10.53 -5.97
CA ASN A 178 23.40 10.31 -7.06
C ASN A 178 22.79 10.54 -8.46
N GLN A 179 21.56 11.03 -8.55
CA GLN A 179 20.81 11.24 -9.81
C GLN A 179 20.64 9.96 -10.63
N GLU A 180 20.72 8.80 -9.97
CA GLU A 180 20.44 7.49 -10.57
C GLU A 180 18.92 7.22 -10.48
N TYR A 181 18.11 8.14 -11.00
CA TYR A 181 16.66 8.19 -10.77
C TYR A 181 15.93 6.88 -11.11
N GLN A 182 16.27 6.24 -12.23
CA GLN A 182 15.69 4.93 -12.56
C GLN A 182 15.91 3.90 -11.44
N LYS A 183 17.13 3.82 -10.90
CA LYS A 183 17.43 2.89 -9.78
C LYS A 183 16.74 3.32 -8.49
N ALA A 184 16.60 4.64 -8.27
CA ALA A 184 15.87 5.16 -7.12
C ALA A 184 14.41 4.68 -7.15
N TYR A 185 13.73 4.80 -8.29
CA TYR A 185 12.35 4.32 -8.43
C TYR A 185 12.23 2.80 -8.42
N GLU A 186 13.16 2.06 -9.04
CA GLU A 186 13.20 0.58 -8.91
C GLU A 186 13.36 0.14 -7.44
N SER A 187 14.22 0.83 -6.69
CA SER A 187 14.44 0.60 -5.26
C SER A 187 13.22 1.01 -4.42
N PHE A 188 12.57 2.12 -4.75
CA PHE A 188 11.32 2.56 -4.14
C PHE A 188 10.26 1.46 -4.22
N ARG A 189 9.97 0.95 -5.42
CA ARG A 189 8.98 -0.12 -5.60
C ARG A 189 9.33 -1.37 -4.82
N THR A 190 10.61 -1.76 -4.86
CA THR A 190 11.11 -2.93 -4.13
C THR A 190 10.89 -2.81 -2.63
N GLY A 191 11.23 -1.65 -2.04
CA GLY A 191 11.02 -1.38 -0.62
C GLY A 191 9.54 -1.27 -0.25
N PHE A 192 8.74 -0.66 -1.12
CA PHE A 192 7.29 -0.55 -0.97
C PHE A 192 6.64 -1.94 -0.91
N HIS A 193 6.90 -2.84 -1.86
CA HIS A 193 6.34 -4.20 -1.85
C HIS A 193 6.85 -5.04 -0.67
N ARG A 194 8.08 -4.79 -0.20
CA ARG A 194 8.57 -5.48 1.01
C ARG A 194 7.70 -5.19 2.23
N MET A 195 7.01 -4.05 2.31
CA MET A 195 6.11 -3.75 3.43
C MET A 195 4.93 -4.72 3.48
N PHE A 196 4.44 -5.21 2.34
CA PHE A 196 3.39 -6.23 2.27
C PHE A 196 3.92 -7.61 2.70
N ASP A 197 5.18 -7.95 2.37
CA ASP A 197 5.83 -9.17 2.86
C ASP A 197 6.02 -9.15 4.39
N ILE A 198 6.46 -8.01 4.93
CA ILE A 198 6.62 -7.81 6.38
C ILE A 198 5.26 -7.91 7.06
N SER A 199 4.25 -7.24 6.53
CA SER A 199 2.87 -7.28 7.03
C SER A 199 2.32 -8.70 7.03
N LYS A 200 2.52 -9.47 5.96
CA LYS A 200 2.16 -10.89 5.91
C LYS A 200 2.87 -11.71 6.99
N ALA A 201 4.17 -11.53 7.18
CA ALA A 201 4.93 -12.27 8.18
C ALA A 201 4.49 -11.94 9.62
N LEU A 202 4.33 -10.65 9.94
CA LEU A 202 3.86 -10.16 11.24
C LEU A 202 2.44 -10.65 11.54
N SER A 203 1.51 -10.39 10.63
CA SER A 203 0.11 -10.79 10.79
C SER A 203 -0.04 -12.30 10.93
N THR A 204 0.68 -13.11 10.14
CA THR A 204 0.65 -14.58 10.23
C THR A 204 1.16 -15.08 11.59
N ALA A 205 2.23 -14.48 12.11
CA ALA A 205 2.77 -14.85 13.41
C ALA A 205 1.80 -14.50 14.56
N VAL A 206 1.16 -13.34 14.47
CA VAL A 206 0.14 -12.88 15.42
C VAL A 206 -1.11 -13.76 15.38
N THR A 207 -1.64 -14.06 14.18
CA THR A 207 -2.85 -14.90 14.06
C THR A 207 -2.60 -16.33 14.51
N LYS A 208 -1.38 -16.85 14.29
CA LYS A 208 -0.94 -18.15 14.82
C LYS A 208 -0.82 -18.14 16.35
N GLN A 209 -0.34 -17.05 16.94
CA GLN A 209 -0.20 -16.92 18.39
C GLN A 209 -1.55 -16.82 19.10
N MET A 210 -2.52 -16.13 18.50
CA MET A 210 -3.80 -15.79 19.10
C MET A 210 -5.00 -16.20 18.24
N PRO A 211 -5.14 -17.48 17.85
CA PRO A 211 -6.14 -17.90 16.86
C PRO A 211 -7.57 -17.57 17.27
N GLN A 212 -7.87 -17.53 18.57
CA GLN A 212 -9.20 -17.16 19.07
C GLN A 212 -9.55 -15.69 18.89
N LYS A 213 -8.56 -14.77 18.95
CA LYS A 213 -8.81 -13.35 18.66
C LYS A 213 -9.21 -13.11 17.20
N PHE A 214 -8.82 -14.02 16.31
CA PHE A 214 -9.06 -13.94 14.88
C PHE A 214 -10.06 -14.98 14.39
N ASN A 215 -10.94 -15.50 15.26
CA ASN A 215 -11.97 -16.47 14.87
C ASN A 215 -11.43 -17.68 14.10
N GLN A 216 -10.23 -18.16 14.45
CA GLN A 216 -9.50 -19.27 13.78
C GLN A 216 -9.11 -18.99 12.32
N THR A 217 -9.20 -17.74 11.87
CA THR A 217 -8.77 -17.32 10.53
C THR A 217 -7.28 -16.97 10.51
N MET A 218 -6.65 -17.08 9.35
CA MET A 218 -5.21 -16.89 9.17
C MET A 218 -4.94 -15.76 8.17
N ALA A 219 -3.96 -14.91 8.48
CA ALA A 219 -3.63 -13.75 7.66
C ALA A 219 -2.96 -14.11 6.32
N ASN A 220 -2.47 -15.34 6.17
CA ASN A 220 -1.91 -15.89 4.94
C ASN A 220 -2.89 -16.79 4.17
N ALA A 221 -4.20 -16.70 4.44
CA ALA A 221 -5.19 -17.39 3.63
C ALA A 221 -5.17 -16.87 2.17
N PRO A 222 -5.48 -17.71 1.16
CA PRO A 222 -5.47 -17.28 -0.25
C PRO A 222 -6.32 -16.04 -0.54
N ALA A 223 -7.50 -15.93 0.07
CA ALA A 223 -8.36 -14.75 -0.05
C ALA A 223 -7.74 -13.49 0.56
N ALA A 224 -7.01 -13.61 1.67
CA ALA A 224 -6.28 -12.50 2.29
C ALA A 224 -5.05 -12.10 1.45
N ASP A 225 -4.38 -13.06 0.82
CA ASP A 225 -3.30 -12.82 -0.14
C ASP A 225 -3.78 -12.05 -1.38
N LEU A 226 -4.96 -12.39 -1.91
CA LEU A 226 -5.59 -11.62 -2.98
C LEU A 226 -5.85 -10.17 -2.55
N ARG A 227 -6.54 -9.96 -1.43
CA ARG A 227 -6.86 -8.61 -0.94
C ARG A 227 -5.59 -7.78 -0.74
N SER A 228 -4.57 -8.34 -0.09
CA SER A 228 -3.28 -7.68 0.12
C SER A 228 -2.58 -7.31 -1.19
N SER A 229 -2.68 -8.17 -2.21
CA SER A 229 -2.12 -7.89 -3.55
C SER A 229 -2.88 -6.76 -4.28
N LEU A 230 -4.21 -6.71 -4.14
CA LEU A 230 -5.03 -5.62 -4.68
C LEU A 230 -4.77 -4.30 -3.94
N ASN A 231 -4.61 -4.35 -2.62
CA ASN A 231 -4.20 -3.20 -1.81
C ASN A 231 -2.85 -2.65 -2.31
N ALA A 232 -1.85 -3.51 -2.51
CA ALA A 232 -0.53 -3.10 -3.02
C ALA A 232 -0.60 -2.42 -4.37
N LEU A 233 -1.38 -2.97 -5.32
CA LEU A 233 -1.56 -2.36 -6.64
C LEU A 233 -2.24 -0.99 -6.54
N ALA A 234 -3.34 -0.89 -5.80
CA ALA A 234 -4.11 0.34 -5.69
C ALA A 234 -3.34 1.44 -4.92
N SER A 235 -2.70 1.10 -3.80
CA SER A 235 -1.99 2.09 -2.99
C SER A 235 -0.66 2.51 -3.59
N GLU A 236 0.04 1.63 -4.32
CA GLU A 236 1.23 2.04 -5.11
C GLU A 236 0.84 3.01 -6.22
N HIS A 237 -0.26 2.73 -6.93
CA HIS A 237 -0.76 3.63 -7.96
C HIS A 237 -1.04 5.03 -7.40
N PHE A 238 -1.78 5.12 -6.28
CA PHE A 238 -2.08 6.40 -5.65
C PHE A 238 -0.80 7.16 -5.24
N ALA A 239 0.18 6.46 -4.66
CA ALA A 239 1.46 7.06 -4.30
C ALA A 239 2.26 7.55 -5.52
N LEU A 240 2.27 6.79 -6.61
CA LEU A 240 2.97 7.16 -7.83
C LEU A 240 2.26 8.31 -8.56
N ALA A 241 0.95 8.28 -8.73
CA ALA A 241 0.19 9.33 -9.41
C ALA A 241 0.30 10.68 -8.68
N THR A 242 0.16 10.69 -7.35
CA THR A 242 0.33 11.92 -6.56
C THR A 242 1.76 12.46 -6.65
N LEU A 243 2.77 11.58 -6.63
CA LEU A 243 4.16 11.99 -6.83
C LEU A 243 4.41 12.51 -8.25
N GLU A 244 3.90 11.83 -9.27
CA GLU A 244 4.05 12.17 -10.69
C GLU A 244 3.49 13.56 -10.96
N MET A 245 2.26 13.83 -10.50
CA MET A 245 1.63 15.13 -10.69
C MET A 245 2.40 16.26 -9.97
N GLN A 246 2.88 16.04 -8.75
CA GLN A 246 3.72 17.00 -8.03
C GLN A 246 5.03 17.27 -8.78
N LYS A 247 5.69 16.21 -9.26
CA LYS A 247 6.97 16.30 -9.98
C LYS A 247 6.80 16.98 -11.34
N GLY A 248 5.70 16.71 -12.04
CA GLY A 248 5.34 17.39 -13.29
C GLY A 248 5.09 18.88 -13.08
N TYR A 249 4.34 19.25 -12.03
CA TYR A 249 4.12 20.66 -11.68
C TYR A 249 5.41 21.39 -11.31
N ASN A 250 6.29 20.74 -10.56
CA ASN A 250 7.58 21.31 -10.19
C ASN A 250 8.60 21.32 -11.33
N GLN A 251 8.28 20.71 -12.49
CA GLN A 251 9.20 20.48 -13.60
C GLN A 251 10.50 19.81 -13.13
N ALA A 252 10.37 18.82 -12.24
CA ALA A 252 11.50 18.19 -11.58
C ALA A 252 12.32 17.33 -12.56
N GLU A 253 13.64 17.25 -12.34
CA GLU A 253 14.58 16.53 -13.22
C GLU A 253 14.27 15.02 -13.33
N ASP A 254 13.59 14.47 -12.32
CA ASP A 254 13.22 13.07 -12.20
C ASP A 254 11.80 12.74 -12.74
N TYR A 255 11.06 13.73 -13.27
CA TYR A 255 9.67 13.56 -13.74
C TYR A 255 9.51 12.39 -14.73
N ASP A 256 10.34 12.32 -15.77
CA ASP A 256 10.30 11.25 -16.78
C ASP A 256 10.47 9.85 -16.16
N PHE A 257 11.19 9.75 -15.04
CA PHE A 257 11.42 8.48 -14.35
C PHE A 257 10.24 8.07 -13.47
N VAL A 258 9.49 9.03 -12.91
CA VAL A 258 8.21 8.74 -12.23
C VAL A 258 7.17 8.26 -13.25
N THR A 259 7.03 8.97 -14.37
CA THR A 259 6.13 8.56 -15.45
C THR A 259 6.52 7.19 -16.01
N TRP A 260 7.81 6.90 -16.14
CA TRP A 260 8.28 5.56 -16.53
C TRP A 260 7.84 4.49 -15.53
N VAL A 261 7.96 4.74 -14.22
CA VAL A 261 7.63 3.75 -13.20
C VAL A 261 6.11 3.51 -13.10
N GLU A 262 5.31 4.53 -13.32
CA GLU A 262 3.84 4.42 -13.42
C GLU A 262 3.39 3.62 -14.65
N ASN A 263 4.10 3.77 -15.78
CA ASN A 263 3.88 2.91 -16.94
C ASN A 263 4.22 1.44 -16.65
N GLN A 264 5.30 1.16 -15.90
CA GLN A 264 5.61 -0.21 -15.44
C GLN A 264 4.51 -0.75 -14.52
N HIS A 265 4.01 0.08 -13.60
CA HIS A 265 2.89 -0.28 -12.72
C HIS A 265 1.62 -0.60 -13.52
N THR A 266 1.30 0.20 -14.54
CA THR A 266 0.15 -0.05 -15.42
C THR A 266 0.23 -1.42 -16.11
N GLU A 267 1.41 -1.81 -16.62
CA GLU A 267 1.60 -3.14 -17.22
C GLU A 267 1.42 -4.28 -16.19
N GLU A 268 1.77 -4.04 -14.93
CA GLU A 268 1.55 -5.01 -13.85
C GLU A 268 0.07 -5.13 -13.50
N PHE A 269 -0.68 -4.02 -13.43
CA PHE A 269 -2.13 -4.05 -13.22
C PHE A 269 -2.82 -4.79 -14.38
N LYS A 270 -2.47 -4.45 -15.62
CA LYS A 270 -2.95 -5.15 -16.82
C LYS A 270 -2.63 -6.65 -16.76
N SER A 271 -1.44 -7.03 -16.31
CA SER A 271 -1.06 -8.44 -16.11
C SER A 271 -1.92 -9.13 -15.04
N ALA A 272 -2.26 -8.44 -13.95
CA ALA A 272 -3.18 -8.96 -12.93
C ALA A 272 -4.57 -9.22 -13.51
N ILE A 273 -5.11 -8.26 -14.28
CA ILE A 273 -6.41 -8.39 -14.95
C ILE A 273 -6.39 -9.52 -15.98
N LYS A 274 -5.32 -9.63 -16.77
CA LYS A 274 -5.12 -10.73 -17.72
C LYS A 274 -5.18 -12.10 -17.04
N ASN A 275 -4.53 -12.24 -15.89
CA ASN A 275 -4.50 -13.51 -15.15
C ASN A 275 -5.87 -13.87 -14.57
N LEU A 276 -6.67 -12.87 -14.18
CA LEU A 276 -8.01 -13.06 -13.61
C LEU A 276 -9.08 -13.30 -14.69
N TYR A 277 -9.07 -12.50 -15.74
CA TYR A 277 -10.19 -12.33 -16.67
C TYR A 277 -9.82 -12.53 -18.15
N GLY A 278 -8.54 -12.80 -18.46
CA GLY A 278 -8.06 -13.09 -19.81
C GLY A 278 -7.59 -11.88 -20.61
N GLU A 279 -7.02 -12.14 -21.79
CA GLU A 279 -6.38 -11.12 -22.64
C GLU A 279 -7.33 -10.00 -23.05
N GLU A 280 -8.56 -10.33 -23.43
CA GLU A 280 -9.56 -9.35 -23.89
C GLU A 280 -9.89 -8.34 -22.79
N ALA A 281 -10.03 -8.80 -21.54
CA ALA A 281 -10.27 -7.93 -20.39
C ALA A 281 -9.08 -7.01 -20.12
N ALA A 282 -7.85 -7.53 -20.22
CA ALA A 282 -6.64 -6.76 -20.03
C ALA A 282 -6.46 -5.67 -21.09
N SER A 283 -6.74 -5.98 -22.37
CA SER A 283 -6.69 -4.97 -23.45
C SER A 283 -7.78 -3.90 -23.30
N MET A 284 -8.97 -4.25 -22.81
CA MET A 284 -10.02 -3.26 -22.53
C MET A 284 -9.62 -2.33 -21.38
N PHE A 285 -9.05 -2.90 -20.31
CA PHE A 285 -8.52 -2.13 -19.18
C PHE A 285 -7.45 -1.14 -19.65
N GLU A 286 -6.41 -1.62 -20.32
CA GLU A 286 -5.28 -0.78 -20.75
C GLU A 286 -5.73 0.41 -21.58
N LYS A 287 -6.68 0.19 -22.50
CA LYS A 287 -7.20 1.25 -23.37
C LYS A 287 -7.84 2.38 -22.55
N VAL A 288 -8.71 2.04 -21.61
CA VAL A 288 -9.45 3.01 -20.79
C VAL A 288 -8.52 3.66 -19.76
N TRP A 289 -7.63 2.87 -19.15
CA TRP A 289 -6.65 3.32 -18.17
C TRP A 289 -5.64 4.31 -18.74
N GLN A 290 -5.02 4.02 -19.88
CA GLN A 290 -4.02 4.93 -20.43
C GLN A 290 -4.65 6.22 -20.96
N GLN A 291 -5.79 6.11 -21.67
CA GLN A 291 -6.38 7.25 -22.36
C GLN A 291 -7.13 8.19 -21.42
N ASP A 292 -8.03 7.64 -20.59
CA ASP A 292 -9.01 8.44 -19.87
C ASP A 292 -8.59 8.69 -18.40
N HIS A 293 -7.51 8.06 -17.94
CA HIS A 293 -6.97 8.18 -16.59
C HIS A 293 -5.56 8.79 -16.56
N ILE A 294 -4.53 8.03 -16.95
CA ILE A 294 -3.12 8.48 -16.88
C ILE A 294 -2.90 9.77 -17.70
N ASN A 295 -3.29 9.78 -18.97
CA ASN A 295 -3.14 10.98 -19.80
C ASN A 295 -3.99 12.17 -19.32
N ALA A 296 -5.14 11.90 -18.68
CA ALA A 296 -5.99 12.97 -18.15
C ALA A 296 -5.32 13.66 -16.96
N GLN A 297 -4.68 12.91 -16.07
CA GLN A 297 -3.88 13.47 -14.97
C GLN A 297 -2.69 14.28 -15.48
N THR A 298 -1.96 13.79 -16.50
CA THR A 298 -0.91 14.58 -17.17
C THR A 298 -1.47 15.89 -17.75
N ASN A 299 -2.62 15.84 -18.43
CA ASN A 299 -3.25 17.03 -19.01
C ASN A 299 -3.67 18.05 -17.95
N ILE A 300 -4.08 17.63 -16.75
CA ILE A 300 -4.37 18.54 -15.63
C ILE A 300 -3.11 19.29 -15.21
N VAL A 301 -1.97 18.61 -15.14
CA VAL A 301 -0.69 19.23 -14.79
C VAL A 301 -0.28 20.24 -15.87
N THR A 302 -0.34 19.86 -17.14
CA THR A 302 -0.05 20.77 -18.26
C THR A 302 -0.96 21.99 -18.25
N ALA A 303 -2.27 21.77 -18.13
CA ALA A 303 -3.26 22.84 -18.07
C ALA A 303 -3.05 23.79 -16.88
N THR A 304 -2.61 23.26 -15.74
CA THR A 304 -2.27 24.07 -14.56
C THR A 304 -1.05 24.95 -14.82
N LEU A 305 -0.01 24.41 -15.46
CA LEU A 305 1.20 25.16 -15.83
C LEU A 305 0.93 26.24 -16.90
N GLU A 306 0.00 25.97 -17.81
CA GLU A 306 -0.38 26.88 -18.91
C GLU A 306 -1.51 27.85 -18.55
N GLU A 307 -2.03 27.77 -17.32
CA GLU A 307 -3.23 28.50 -16.86
C GLU A 307 -4.47 28.26 -17.76
N ASP A 308 -4.54 27.09 -18.40
CA ASP A 308 -5.60 26.71 -19.34
C ASP A 308 -6.77 26.01 -18.64
N GLN A 309 -7.76 26.80 -18.23
CA GLN A 309 -8.97 26.30 -17.58
C GLN A 309 -9.84 25.42 -18.49
N GLU A 310 -9.80 25.60 -19.81
CA GLU A 310 -10.62 24.79 -20.73
C GLU A 310 -10.05 23.38 -20.84
N THR A 311 -8.74 23.26 -21.04
CA THR A 311 -8.05 21.96 -21.09
C THR A 311 -8.18 21.22 -19.75
N ARG A 312 -8.07 21.93 -18.62
CA ARG A 312 -8.28 21.32 -17.31
C ARG A 312 -9.69 20.74 -17.15
N GLN A 313 -10.73 21.50 -17.52
CA GLN A 313 -12.11 21.02 -17.45
C GLN A 313 -12.37 19.80 -18.35
N GLU A 314 -11.71 19.72 -19.51
CA GLU A 314 -11.85 18.57 -20.40
C GLU A 314 -11.16 17.32 -19.83
N ALA A 315 -10.00 17.48 -19.20
CA ALA A 315 -9.32 16.40 -18.50
C ALA A 315 -10.14 15.89 -17.30
N GLU A 316 -10.73 16.77 -16.49
CA GLU A 316 -11.64 16.37 -15.39
C GLU A 316 -12.91 15.65 -15.90
N LYS A 317 -13.45 16.02 -17.06
CA LYS A 317 -14.53 15.24 -17.70
C LYS A 317 -14.06 13.86 -18.13
N SER A 318 -12.82 13.74 -18.59
CA SER A 318 -12.22 12.47 -19.00
C SER A 318 -12.08 11.52 -17.81
N LEU A 319 -11.65 12.02 -16.65
CA LEU A 319 -11.63 11.27 -15.39
C LEU A 319 -13.03 10.79 -14.95
N LYS A 320 -14.07 11.63 -15.11
CA LYS A 320 -15.47 11.19 -14.83
C LYS A 320 -15.92 10.08 -15.77
N MET A 321 -15.62 10.20 -17.07
CA MET A 321 -15.91 9.13 -18.03
C MET A 321 -15.13 7.86 -17.73
N PHE A 322 -13.87 7.99 -17.29
CA PHE A 322 -13.05 6.87 -16.83
C PHE A 322 -13.73 6.15 -15.66
N ALA A 323 -14.15 6.86 -14.61
CA ALA A 323 -14.85 6.27 -13.47
C ALA A 323 -16.13 5.52 -13.87
N ASP A 324 -16.93 6.09 -14.76
CA ASP A 324 -18.13 5.44 -15.30
C ASP A 324 -17.81 4.17 -16.11
N ASN A 325 -16.84 4.25 -17.00
CA ASN A 325 -16.45 3.16 -17.89
C ASN A 325 -15.77 2.03 -17.12
N PHE A 326 -14.86 2.37 -16.22
CA PHE A 326 -14.13 1.39 -15.43
C PHE A 326 -15.04 0.75 -14.37
N GLY A 327 -15.97 1.50 -13.78
CA GLY A 327 -17.00 0.91 -12.91
C GLY A 327 -17.92 -0.06 -13.65
N ALA A 328 -18.33 0.26 -14.89
CA ALA A 328 -19.07 -0.68 -15.74
C ALA A 328 -18.26 -1.94 -16.09
N PHE A 329 -16.96 -1.78 -16.36
CA PHE A 329 -16.05 -2.89 -16.59
C PHE A 329 -15.95 -3.80 -15.35
N LEU A 330 -15.72 -3.24 -14.16
CA LEU A 330 -15.62 -4.00 -12.91
C LEU A 330 -16.91 -4.74 -12.59
N ALA A 331 -18.07 -4.10 -12.79
CA ALA A 331 -19.35 -4.75 -12.59
C ALA A 331 -19.56 -5.95 -13.52
N LYS A 332 -19.19 -5.81 -14.80
CA LYS A 332 -19.25 -6.94 -15.75
C LYS A 332 -18.23 -8.02 -15.41
N ALA A 333 -16.99 -7.64 -15.09
CA ALA A 333 -15.90 -8.57 -14.81
C ALA A 333 -16.20 -9.42 -13.57
N THR A 334 -16.79 -8.83 -12.53
CA THR A 334 -17.14 -9.49 -11.27
C THR A 334 -18.52 -10.17 -11.28
N ASP A 335 -19.18 -10.29 -12.44
CA ASP A 335 -20.54 -10.86 -12.58
C ASP A 335 -21.57 -10.17 -11.66
N GLY A 336 -21.45 -8.84 -11.52
CA GLY A 336 -22.33 -8.01 -10.71
C GLY A 336 -22.07 -8.04 -9.21
N ASN A 337 -21.08 -8.82 -8.73
CA ASN A 337 -20.71 -8.84 -7.31
C ASN A 337 -20.13 -7.50 -6.82
N MET A 338 -19.68 -6.65 -7.75
CA MET A 338 -19.45 -5.22 -7.51
C MET A 338 -20.45 -4.43 -8.38
N PRO A 339 -21.48 -3.80 -7.81
CA PRO A 339 -22.45 -3.04 -8.59
C PRO A 339 -21.78 -1.87 -9.34
N LYS A 340 -22.25 -1.57 -10.57
CA LYS A 340 -21.68 -0.50 -11.40
C LYS A 340 -21.61 0.83 -10.66
N ASP A 341 -22.74 1.29 -10.10
CA ASP A 341 -22.82 2.61 -9.49
C ASP A 341 -21.84 2.74 -8.31
N ALA A 342 -21.76 1.70 -7.47
CA ALA A 342 -20.80 1.65 -6.36
C ALA A 342 -19.34 1.58 -6.82
N ALA A 343 -19.06 0.91 -7.94
CA ALA A 343 -17.72 0.87 -8.53
C ALA A 343 -17.32 2.24 -9.09
N SER A 344 -18.21 2.86 -9.88
CA SER A 344 -18.00 4.17 -10.47
C SER A 344 -17.84 5.26 -9.41
N GLU A 345 -18.65 5.23 -8.35
CA GLU A 345 -18.49 6.15 -7.20
C GLU A 345 -17.13 5.96 -6.51
N ALA A 346 -16.71 4.71 -6.27
CA ALA A 346 -15.41 4.45 -5.65
C ALA A 346 -14.22 4.90 -6.50
N ILE A 347 -14.28 4.72 -7.82
CA ILE A 347 -13.24 5.20 -8.74
C ILE A 347 -13.28 6.73 -8.82
N TRP A 348 -14.46 7.35 -8.83
CA TRP A 348 -14.54 8.81 -8.83
C TRP A 348 -13.98 9.42 -7.54
N MET A 349 -14.27 8.84 -6.37
CA MET A 349 -13.67 9.27 -5.10
C MET A 349 -12.14 9.17 -5.13
N HIS A 350 -11.58 8.12 -5.75
CA HIS A 350 -10.14 8.02 -5.98
C HIS A 350 -9.59 9.19 -6.80
N GLU A 351 -10.25 9.56 -7.91
CA GLU A 351 -9.83 10.72 -8.69
C GLU A 351 -9.98 12.03 -7.92
N GLU A 352 -11.06 12.20 -7.15
CA GLU A 352 -11.25 13.36 -6.28
C GLU A 352 -10.12 13.48 -5.26
N ASP A 353 -9.72 12.38 -4.60
CA ASP A 353 -8.61 12.38 -3.64
C ASP A 353 -7.28 12.79 -4.29
N ILE A 354 -7.00 12.34 -5.52
CA ILE A 354 -5.81 12.75 -6.29
C ILE A 354 -5.89 14.24 -6.64
N LEU A 355 -7.00 14.69 -7.20
CA LEU A 355 -7.22 16.09 -7.61
C LEU A 355 -7.12 17.05 -6.42
N GLU A 356 -7.75 16.72 -5.29
CA GLU A 356 -7.68 17.52 -4.07
C GLU A 356 -6.25 17.59 -3.53
N THR A 357 -5.54 16.46 -3.50
CA THR A 357 -4.13 16.42 -3.09
C THR A 357 -3.26 17.29 -3.98
N TYR A 358 -3.46 17.21 -5.29
CA TYR A 358 -2.74 18.02 -6.27
C TYR A 358 -3.06 19.52 -6.13
N ASP A 359 -4.33 19.89 -6.00
CA ASP A 359 -4.75 21.29 -5.89
C ASP A 359 -4.28 21.94 -4.59
N HIS A 360 -4.32 21.22 -3.47
CA HIS A 360 -3.70 21.66 -2.22
C HIS A 360 -2.20 21.91 -2.44
N TYR A 361 -1.50 21.02 -3.15
CA TYR A 361 -0.07 21.16 -3.41
C TYR A 361 0.25 22.39 -4.25
N VAL A 362 -0.46 22.58 -5.36
CA VAL A 362 -0.31 23.74 -6.27
C VAL A 362 -0.60 25.04 -5.53
N SER A 363 -1.58 25.06 -4.63
CA SER A 363 -1.91 26.23 -3.81
C SER A 363 -0.90 26.53 -2.70
N GLY A 364 0.07 25.65 -2.45
CA GLY A 364 1.04 25.75 -1.36
C GLY A 364 0.49 25.41 0.03
N ASP A 365 -0.71 24.83 0.11
CA ASP A 365 -1.32 24.35 1.36
C ASP A 365 -0.84 22.93 1.69
N TYR A 366 0.45 22.82 2.01
CA TYR A 366 1.12 21.52 2.21
C TYR A 366 0.55 20.71 3.38
N GLU A 367 0.03 21.37 4.42
CA GLU A 367 -0.66 20.65 5.50
C GLU A 367 -1.87 19.89 4.95
N LYS A 368 -2.70 20.54 4.13
CA LYS A 368 -3.81 19.87 3.48
C LYS A 368 -3.37 18.85 2.43
N THR A 369 -2.33 19.13 1.64
CA THR A 369 -1.78 18.16 0.68
C THR A 369 -1.51 16.82 1.36
N TYR A 370 -0.80 16.85 2.49
CA TYR A 370 -0.44 15.60 3.15
C TYR A 370 -1.55 15.04 4.04
N ASN A 371 -2.58 15.80 4.39
CA ASN A 371 -3.80 15.20 4.96
C ASN A 371 -4.58 14.45 3.88
N SER A 372 -4.88 15.08 2.75
CA SER A 372 -5.62 14.45 1.65
C SER A 372 -4.84 13.29 1.03
N PHE A 373 -3.50 13.37 0.95
CA PHE A 373 -2.66 12.24 0.55
C PHE A 373 -2.89 11.02 1.43
N ARG A 374 -2.85 11.18 2.77
CA ARG A 374 -3.02 10.06 3.70
C ARG A 374 -4.43 9.50 3.64
N ASP A 375 -5.44 10.37 3.56
CA ASP A 375 -6.85 9.98 3.45
C ASP A 375 -7.10 9.17 2.16
N GLY A 376 -6.65 9.67 1.00
CA GLY A 376 -6.77 8.96 -0.27
C GLY A 376 -5.92 7.69 -0.35
N TYR A 377 -4.71 7.70 0.22
CA TYR A 377 -3.87 6.49 0.32
C TYR A 377 -4.57 5.40 1.15
N ALA A 378 -5.18 5.77 2.27
CA ALA A 378 -5.97 4.86 3.10
C ALA A 378 -7.23 4.36 2.36
N PHE A 379 -7.89 5.23 1.59
CA PHE A 379 -9.08 4.88 0.81
C PHE A 379 -8.83 3.72 -0.18
N MET A 380 -7.62 3.61 -0.73
CA MET A 380 -7.23 2.50 -1.64
C MET A 380 -7.39 1.11 -1.02
N PHE A 381 -7.24 0.99 0.30
CA PHE A 381 -7.43 -0.29 1.02
C PHE A 381 -8.90 -0.71 1.07
N GLY A 382 -9.82 0.26 1.02
CA GLY A 382 -11.25 0.00 0.86
C GLY A 382 -11.61 -0.49 -0.54
N ILE A 383 -10.93 0.01 -1.59
CA ILE A 383 -11.07 -0.50 -2.96
C ILE A 383 -10.61 -1.96 -3.03
N GLY A 384 -9.43 -2.26 -2.49
CA GLY A 384 -8.90 -3.62 -2.46
C GLY A 384 -9.78 -4.59 -1.66
N GLU A 385 -10.39 -4.13 -0.56
CA GLU A 385 -11.39 -4.89 0.19
C GLU A 385 -12.64 -5.25 -0.65
N LYS A 386 -13.28 -4.25 -1.27
CA LYS A 386 -14.50 -4.46 -2.06
C LYS A 386 -14.23 -5.32 -3.29
N LEU A 387 -13.14 -5.04 -4.02
CA LEU A 387 -12.77 -5.79 -5.21
C LEU A 387 -12.35 -7.22 -4.87
N GLY A 388 -11.55 -7.40 -3.81
CA GLY A 388 -11.17 -8.72 -3.31
C GLY A 388 -12.39 -9.54 -2.90
N SER A 389 -13.36 -8.92 -2.23
CA SER A 389 -14.62 -9.58 -1.86
C SER A 389 -15.48 -9.97 -3.04
N ALA A 390 -15.59 -9.10 -4.05
CA ALA A 390 -16.33 -9.41 -5.27
C ALA A 390 -15.70 -10.59 -6.03
N ILE A 391 -14.36 -10.60 -6.16
CA ILE A 391 -13.61 -11.67 -6.83
C ILE A 391 -13.73 -13.01 -6.08
N VAL A 392 -13.58 -13.00 -4.76
CA VAL A 392 -13.70 -14.22 -3.93
C VAL A 392 -15.12 -14.77 -3.97
N THR A 393 -16.13 -13.90 -3.98
CA THR A 393 -17.54 -14.30 -4.11
C THR A 393 -17.83 -14.92 -5.48
N GLN A 394 -17.23 -14.38 -6.54
CA GLN A 394 -17.37 -14.89 -7.90
C GLN A 394 -16.67 -16.25 -8.10
N MET A 395 -15.53 -16.46 -7.44
CA MET A 395 -14.66 -17.64 -7.63
C MET A 395 -14.27 -18.30 -6.30
N PRO A 396 -15.22 -18.78 -5.47
CA PRO A 396 -14.93 -19.27 -4.13
C PRO A 396 -13.94 -20.44 -4.12
N ASP A 397 -14.10 -21.40 -5.04
CA ASP A 397 -13.23 -22.58 -5.18
C ASP A 397 -11.75 -22.23 -5.39
N LYS A 398 -11.44 -21.05 -5.94
CA LYS A 398 -10.05 -20.60 -6.15
C LYS A 398 -9.41 -20.06 -4.87
N PHE A 399 -10.19 -19.74 -3.83
CA PHE A 399 -9.68 -19.07 -2.63
C PHE A 399 -10.01 -19.81 -1.34
N GLU A 400 -10.57 -21.03 -1.44
CA GLU A 400 -10.70 -21.92 -0.28
C GLU A 400 -9.32 -22.25 0.30
N ALA A 401 -9.19 -22.16 1.62
CA ALA A 401 -7.99 -22.60 2.30
C ALA A 401 -7.98 -24.15 2.35
N GLU A 402 -6.95 -24.79 1.80
CA GLU A 402 -6.75 -26.22 2.02
C GLU A 402 -6.63 -26.50 3.53
N ALA A 403 -7.37 -27.50 4.03
CA ALA A 403 -7.26 -27.93 5.43
C ALA A 403 -5.82 -28.41 5.71
N MET A 404 -5.09 -27.69 6.55
CA MET A 404 -3.66 -27.93 6.80
C MET A 404 -3.38 -29.34 7.36
N PRO A 405 -2.36 -30.05 6.85
CA PRO A 405 -1.73 -31.17 7.55
C PRO A 405 -1.03 -30.68 8.83
N ASN A 406 -1.08 -31.47 9.91
CA ASN A 406 -0.54 -31.14 11.24
C ASN A 406 0.98 -30.97 11.34
N THR A 407 1.73 -31.03 10.24
CA THR A 407 3.17 -30.81 10.20
C THR A 407 3.55 -30.19 8.86
N MET A 408 3.96 -28.92 8.87
CA MET A 408 4.68 -28.32 7.75
C MET A 408 6.18 -28.58 7.95
N PRO A 409 6.94 -28.92 6.88
CA PRO A 409 8.39 -28.97 6.94
C PRO A 409 8.96 -27.57 7.20
N ASP A 410 10.15 -27.50 7.81
CA ASP A 410 10.93 -26.26 7.99
C ASP A 410 11.25 -25.62 6.62
N THR A 411 10.31 -24.88 6.04
CA THR A 411 10.58 -23.94 4.95
C THR A 411 10.83 -22.55 5.54
N GLY A 412 11.88 -22.47 6.36
CA GLY A 412 12.59 -21.21 6.52
C GLY A 412 13.07 -20.77 5.15
N MET A 413 12.80 -19.51 4.81
CA MET A 413 13.04 -18.86 3.52
C MET A 413 11.89 -19.05 2.52
N GLY A 414 10.92 -18.13 2.55
CA GLY A 414 10.35 -17.64 1.30
C GLY A 414 11.52 -17.27 0.39
N GLY A 415 11.52 -17.79 -0.84
CA GLY A 415 12.67 -17.78 -1.74
C GLY A 415 13.24 -16.40 -1.98
N ALA A 416 14.19 -15.99 -1.13
CA ALA A 416 15.06 -14.85 -1.36
C ALA A 416 16.26 -15.34 -2.16
N SER A 417 16.08 -15.51 -3.47
CA SER A 417 17.19 -15.31 -4.41
C SER A 417 17.24 -13.82 -4.72
N ALA A 418 18.42 -13.21 -4.68
CA ALA A 418 18.67 -11.80 -5.00
C ALA A 418 18.40 -11.51 -6.49
N GLN A 419 17.13 -11.45 -6.86
CA GLN A 419 16.62 -11.07 -8.16
C GLN A 419 15.37 -10.23 -7.91
N SER A 420 15.23 -9.11 -8.63
CA SER A 420 14.11 -8.18 -8.50
C SER A 420 12.78 -8.94 -8.63
N HIS A 421 12.09 -9.10 -7.52
CA HIS A 421 10.73 -9.63 -7.52
C HIS A 421 9.80 -8.46 -7.77
N SER A 422 9.48 -8.19 -9.05
CA SER A 422 8.37 -7.31 -9.37
C SER A 422 7.05 -7.94 -8.90
N ILE A 423 5.97 -7.16 -8.81
CA ILE A 423 4.63 -7.66 -8.48
C ILE A 423 4.24 -8.84 -9.36
N SER A 424 4.80 -8.95 -10.58
CA SER A 424 4.67 -10.14 -11.40
C SER A 424 5.02 -11.40 -10.62
N THR A 425 6.10 -11.46 -9.83
CA THR A 425 6.46 -12.67 -9.07
C THR A 425 5.49 -12.92 -7.91
N LEU A 426 5.00 -11.88 -7.24
CA LEU A 426 4.04 -12.00 -6.12
C LEU A 426 2.65 -12.43 -6.62
N LEU A 427 2.15 -11.82 -7.69
CA LEU A 427 0.95 -12.23 -8.43
C LEU A 427 1.14 -13.62 -9.04
N TRP A 428 2.31 -13.95 -9.60
CA TRP A 428 2.59 -15.29 -10.12
C TRP A 428 2.68 -16.33 -9.01
N ILE A 429 3.10 -15.99 -7.79
CA ILE A 429 3.11 -16.93 -6.66
C ILE A 429 1.70 -17.11 -6.11
N THR A 430 0.92 -16.05 -5.94
CA THR A 430 -0.47 -16.13 -5.45
C THR A 430 -1.42 -16.75 -6.49
N PHE A 431 -1.27 -16.43 -7.78
CA PHE A 431 -2.08 -17.03 -8.85
C PHE A 431 -1.50 -18.34 -9.41
N GLY A 432 -0.19 -18.53 -9.41
CA GLY A 432 0.47 -19.74 -9.93
C GLY A 432 0.37 -20.95 -9.01
N MET A 433 0.27 -20.77 -7.69
CA MET A 433 -0.07 -21.88 -6.78
C MET A 433 -1.51 -22.39 -6.98
N LEU A 434 -2.41 -21.58 -7.57
CA LEU A 434 -3.79 -21.95 -7.88
C LEU A 434 -3.98 -22.54 -9.30
N ALA A 435 -2.96 -22.45 -10.16
CA ALA A 435 -3.04 -22.93 -11.54
C ALA A 435 -2.75 -24.44 -11.70
N LEU A 436 -2.38 -25.17 -10.65
CA LEU A 436 -2.13 -26.62 -10.72
C LEU A 436 -3.40 -27.48 -10.59
N GLY A 437 -4.58 -26.89 -10.35
CA GLY A 437 -5.85 -27.62 -10.18
C GLY A 437 -6.73 -27.77 -11.44
N SER A 438 -6.49 -27.00 -12.51
CA SER A 438 -7.46 -26.86 -13.62
C SER A 438 -7.07 -27.55 -14.94
N ALA A 439 -5.94 -28.27 -15.00
CA ALA A 439 -5.57 -29.07 -16.18
C ALA A 439 -6.33 -30.43 -16.27
N GLY A 440 -7.02 -30.86 -15.19
CA GLY A 440 -7.70 -32.17 -15.14
C GLY A 440 -9.12 -32.22 -15.70
N PHE A 441 -9.81 -31.08 -15.87
CA PHE A 441 -11.24 -31.09 -16.17
C PHE A 441 -11.59 -30.97 -17.66
N LEU A 442 -10.63 -30.57 -18.52
CA LEU A 442 -10.87 -30.39 -19.96
C LEU A 442 -10.58 -31.64 -20.81
N TYR A 443 -9.98 -32.70 -20.25
CA TYR A 443 -9.67 -33.91 -21.04
C TYR A 443 -10.74 -35.01 -20.99
N ARG A 444 -11.77 -34.90 -20.14
CA ARG A 444 -12.77 -35.99 -19.96
C ARG A 444 -14.01 -35.91 -20.86
N LYS A 445 -14.14 -34.87 -21.69
CA LYS A 445 -15.32 -34.70 -22.58
C LYS A 445 -15.09 -35.12 -24.03
N LYS A 446 -13.93 -35.69 -24.38
CA LYS A 446 -13.61 -36.11 -25.75
C LYS A 446 -13.49 -37.63 -25.99
N SER A 447 -13.90 -38.48 -25.03
CA SER A 447 -13.85 -39.94 -25.20
C SER A 447 -15.21 -40.67 -25.20
N LEU A 448 -16.30 -39.95 -25.46
CA LEU A 448 -17.63 -40.57 -25.66
C LEU A 448 -18.35 -39.89 -26.83
N GLN A 449 -17.88 -40.16 -28.03
CA GLN A 449 -18.68 -40.28 -29.25
C GLN A 449 -18.08 -41.38 -30.12
#